data_AF-A0A6P6FZA4-F1
#
_entry.id   AF-A0A6P6FZA4-F1
#
_cell.length_a   1.000
_cell.length_b   1.000
_cell.length_c   1.000
_cell.angle_alpha   90.00
_cell.angle_beta   90.00
_cell.angle_gamma   90.00
#
_symmetry.space_group_name_H-M   'P 1'
#
loop_
_entity.id
_entity.type
_entity.pdbx_description
1 polymer ?
#
loop_
_entity_poly.entity_id
_entity_poly.type
_entity_poly.pdbx_seq_one_letter_code
_entity_poly.pdbx_strand_id
1 'polypeptide(L)'
;MSSLSLYLQFLCFHLIVSVKSEAQLAYIAEKVPALFVFGDSIFDCGNKYSDHSFIKANYLPYGIDFPVPASGRYTNGRTIADFLSLHLNLSLSTPYSVVRDDKKIKITEGFNYASATAGILPDTGSELEGTMSLDKQIMLFKETVEEYLPQHFKNTAEISQYVLDSVFAILIGSNDYLGNYLNKKYNNATGRYNGDEFANLLISNLEKQLKNLYNLGARKILMFEIGPLGCTPLVVSKMKPDDKCVEVVNSMVTMFNGKLYFKLMDLTNSLKGLTFYLALTYRLLYDMVENPTRFGLKNSTHPCCVIKQNGGQCIPYENPCSERNLYVFWDEVHLTEAAYKIIPRKCFSDSSICFRINHLNVDGHVVISVQHSHRPNIIFSSCNFLFLTIIFLIIPV
;
A
#
# COMPACT_ATOMS: atom_id res chain seq x y z
N MET A 1 -53.49 32.39 -5.05
CA MET A 1 -52.05 32.32 -4.66
C MET A 1 -51.28 31.96 -5.92
N SER A 2 -50.37 32.83 -6.37
CA SER A 2 -49.72 32.73 -7.69
C SER A 2 -48.78 31.52 -7.75
N SER A 3 -48.73 30.85 -8.90
CA SER A 3 -47.84 29.73 -9.21
C SER A 3 -46.36 30.01 -8.90
N LEU A 4 -45.96 31.27 -8.92
CA LEU A 4 -44.63 31.74 -8.55
C LEU A 4 -44.28 31.54 -7.07
N SER A 5 -45.28 31.65 -6.17
CA SER A 5 -45.09 31.47 -4.72
C SER A 5 -44.82 30.02 -4.33
N LEU A 6 -45.47 29.06 -5.02
CA LEU A 6 -45.18 27.63 -4.82
C LEU A 6 -43.80 27.26 -5.38
N TYR A 7 -43.40 27.84 -6.52
CA TYR A 7 -42.10 27.55 -7.14
C TYR A 7 -40.92 28.04 -6.28
N LEU A 8 -41.04 29.24 -5.69
CA LEU A 8 -40.03 29.75 -4.76
C LEU A 8 -39.95 28.93 -3.47
N GLN A 9 -41.08 28.44 -2.95
CA GLN A 9 -41.08 27.54 -1.79
C GLN A 9 -40.42 26.19 -2.08
N PHE A 10 -40.66 25.61 -3.27
CA PHE A 10 -39.99 24.37 -3.70
C PHE A 10 -38.48 24.55 -3.91
N LEU A 11 -38.05 25.66 -4.51
CA LEU A 11 -36.63 26.00 -4.70
C LEU A 11 -35.92 26.21 -3.36
N CYS A 12 -36.53 26.94 -2.41
CA CYS A 12 -35.98 27.09 -1.07
C CYS A 12 -35.92 25.74 -0.31
N PHE A 13 -36.91 24.86 -0.47
CA PHE A 13 -36.90 23.54 0.16
C PHE A 13 -35.78 22.66 -0.42
N HIS A 14 -35.56 22.67 -1.75
CA HIS A 14 -34.45 21.96 -2.37
C HIS A 14 -33.08 22.54 -2.01
N LEU A 15 -32.93 23.86 -1.92
CA LEU A 15 -31.70 24.51 -1.44
C LEU A 15 -31.43 24.16 0.03
N ILE A 16 -32.44 24.16 0.90
CA ILE A 16 -32.27 23.81 2.32
C ILE A 16 -31.97 22.31 2.50
N VAL A 17 -32.55 21.43 1.68
CA VAL A 17 -32.24 19.99 1.70
C VAL A 17 -30.85 19.69 1.15
N SER A 18 -30.43 20.37 0.06
CA SER A 18 -29.09 20.19 -0.53
C SER A 18 -27.97 20.76 0.35
N VAL A 19 -28.22 21.90 1.01
CA VAL A 19 -27.26 22.48 1.98
C VAL A 19 -27.20 21.63 3.25
N LYS A 20 -28.30 21.00 3.69
CA LYS A 20 -28.27 20.05 4.82
C LYS A 20 -27.55 18.75 4.49
N SER A 21 -27.65 18.22 3.26
CA SER A 21 -26.93 16.99 2.89
C SER A 21 -25.42 17.21 2.77
N GLU A 22 -24.97 18.38 2.31
CA GLU A 22 -23.53 18.70 2.26
C GLU A 22 -22.98 19.13 3.63
N ALA A 23 -23.76 19.86 4.44
CA ALA A 23 -23.35 20.25 5.78
C ALA A 23 -23.40 19.10 6.81
N GLN A 24 -24.22 18.06 6.60
CA GLN A 24 -24.20 16.84 7.44
C GLN A 24 -23.10 15.84 7.06
N LEU A 25 -22.57 15.88 5.84
CA LEU A 25 -21.38 15.09 5.47
C LEU A 25 -20.07 15.67 6.06
N ALA A 26 -20.09 16.94 6.48
CA ALA A 26 -19.01 17.57 7.24
C ALA A 26 -19.09 17.32 8.76
N TYR A 27 -20.10 16.58 9.24
CA TYR A 27 -20.28 16.28 10.66
C TYR A 27 -19.79 14.87 10.98
N ILE A 28 -18.60 14.81 11.59
CA ILE A 28 -17.88 13.64 12.12
C ILE A 28 -17.23 12.75 11.05
N ALA A 29 -16.27 13.31 10.29
CA ALA A 29 -15.09 12.49 10.00
C ALA A 29 -14.42 12.24 11.37
N GLU A 30 -14.58 11.04 11.92
CA GLU A 30 -13.90 10.64 13.16
C GLU A 30 -12.42 11.03 13.02
N LYS A 31 -11.94 11.93 13.87
CA LYS A 31 -10.57 12.41 13.79
C LYS A 31 -9.66 11.22 14.04
N VAL A 32 -8.97 10.74 13.00
CA VAL A 32 -7.96 9.70 13.15
C VAL A 32 -6.86 10.25 14.04
N PRO A 33 -6.62 9.68 15.23
CA PRO A 33 -5.65 10.26 16.16
C PRO A 33 -4.22 9.98 15.75
N ALA A 34 -3.97 8.84 15.07
CA ALA A 34 -2.65 8.46 14.62
C ALA A 34 -2.65 7.53 13.40
N LEU A 35 -1.54 7.57 12.67
CA LEU A 35 -1.20 6.64 11.61
C LEU A 35 0.06 5.84 12.00
N PHE A 36 -0.08 4.52 12.13
CA PHE A 36 1.03 3.61 12.33
C PHE A 36 1.38 2.91 11.02
N VAL A 37 2.63 3.02 10.59
CA VAL A 37 3.06 2.58 9.24
C VAL A 37 4.07 1.44 9.34
N PHE A 38 3.81 0.35 8.61
CA PHE A 38 4.63 -0.84 8.54
C PHE A 38 4.92 -1.16 7.08
N GLY A 39 6.14 -1.56 6.77
CA GLY A 39 6.47 -1.90 5.39
C GLY A 39 7.95 -1.87 5.06
N ASP A 40 8.22 -1.73 3.77
CA ASP A 40 9.56 -1.64 3.21
C ASP A 40 9.95 -0.20 2.82
N SER A 41 10.94 -0.06 1.93
CA SER A 41 11.45 1.22 1.43
C SER A 41 10.39 2.09 0.74
N ILE A 42 9.27 1.52 0.29
CA ILE A 42 8.17 2.29 -0.30
C ILE A 42 7.51 3.19 0.76
N PHE A 43 7.50 2.76 2.02
CA PHE A 43 6.93 3.51 3.15
C PHE A 43 7.99 4.16 4.04
N ASP A 44 9.25 3.72 4.00
CA ASP A 44 10.32 4.23 4.87
C ASP A 44 10.46 5.76 4.76
N CYS A 45 10.42 6.41 5.93
CA CYS A 45 10.49 7.85 6.07
C CYS A 45 11.83 8.33 6.67
N GLY A 46 12.88 7.52 6.56
CA GLY A 46 14.22 7.79 7.04
C GLY A 46 14.55 7.14 8.38
N ASN A 47 14.00 5.95 8.64
CA ASN A 47 14.36 5.19 9.84
C ASN A 47 15.84 4.83 9.85
N LYS A 48 16.48 5.00 11.01
CA LYS A 48 17.90 4.64 11.23
C LYS A 48 17.99 3.53 12.25
N TYR A 49 18.05 2.29 11.78
CA TYR A 49 18.12 1.11 12.64
C TYR A 49 19.54 0.60 12.90
N SER A 50 20.47 0.85 11.97
CA SER A 50 21.92 0.63 12.14
C SER A 50 22.71 1.69 11.39
N ASP A 51 23.82 2.14 12.00
CA ASP A 51 24.77 3.05 11.36
C ASP A 51 25.55 2.40 10.20
N HIS A 52 25.66 1.07 10.20
CA HIS A 52 26.39 0.30 9.18
C HIS A 52 25.49 -0.22 8.04
N SER A 53 24.22 0.17 7.99
CA SER A 53 23.34 -0.29 6.91
C SER A 53 23.89 0.09 5.53
N PHE A 54 23.99 -0.88 4.62
CA PHE A 54 24.56 -0.66 3.29
C PHE A 54 23.58 0.01 2.32
N ILE A 55 22.28 -0.09 2.59
CA ILE A 55 21.23 0.46 1.74
C ILE A 55 20.66 1.69 2.45
N LYS A 56 21.06 2.88 2.01
CA LYS A 56 20.59 4.16 2.57
C LYS A 56 19.97 5.03 1.49
N ALA A 57 19.10 5.95 1.90
CA ALA A 57 18.55 7.03 1.06
C ALA A 57 18.69 8.41 1.75
N ASN A 58 19.61 8.53 2.71
CA ASN A 58 19.89 9.78 3.43
C ASN A 58 21.03 10.59 2.77
N TYR A 59 21.03 10.67 1.44
CA TYR A 59 21.99 11.42 0.63
C TYR A 59 21.32 11.92 -0.65
N LEU A 60 21.85 12.98 -1.26
CA LEU A 60 21.35 13.48 -2.55
C LEU A 60 21.62 12.48 -3.68
N PRO A 61 20.70 12.27 -4.63
CA PRO A 61 19.52 13.11 -4.89
C PRO A 61 18.25 12.67 -4.15
N TYR A 62 18.28 11.66 -3.26
CA TYR A 62 17.10 11.30 -2.49
C TYR A 62 16.63 12.46 -1.60
N GLY A 63 15.31 12.69 -1.60
CA GLY A 63 14.70 13.82 -0.91
C GLY A 63 14.99 15.20 -1.50
N ILE A 64 15.54 15.33 -2.71
CA ILE A 64 15.85 16.65 -3.33
C ILE A 64 14.64 17.62 -3.38
N ASP A 65 13.41 17.12 -3.42
CA ASP A 65 12.16 17.89 -3.39
C ASP A 65 11.48 17.90 -2.01
N PHE A 66 12.04 17.17 -1.05
CA PHE A 66 11.56 17.17 0.32
C PHE A 66 11.98 18.49 1.00
N PRO A 67 11.18 19.05 1.94
CA PRO A 67 11.52 20.29 2.63
C PRO A 67 12.91 20.29 3.27
N VAL A 68 13.38 19.13 3.72
CA VAL A 68 14.75 18.88 4.15
C VAL A 68 15.36 17.80 3.25
N PRO A 69 16.31 18.15 2.36
CA PRO A 69 16.93 17.16 1.47
C PRO A 69 17.65 16.03 2.19
N ALA A 70 17.98 14.96 1.45
CA ALA A 70 18.59 13.76 2.03
C ALA A 70 17.72 13.17 3.16
N SER A 71 16.40 13.17 2.94
CA SER A 71 15.37 12.88 3.95
C SER A 71 15.33 11.43 4.44
N GLY A 72 16.10 10.52 3.83
CA GLY A 72 16.04 9.09 4.12
C GLY A 72 14.89 8.35 3.43
N ARG A 73 14.06 9.06 2.66
CA ARG A 73 12.99 8.46 1.84
C ARG A 73 13.57 7.97 0.51
N TYR A 74 13.18 6.78 0.08
CA TYR A 74 13.62 6.18 -1.19
C TYR A 74 12.85 6.77 -2.39
N THR A 75 12.89 8.10 -2.52
CA THR A 75 12.28 8.87 -3.61
C THR A 75 12.89 10.29 -3.64
N ASN A 76 12.49 11.13 -4.58
CA ASN A 76 12.86 12.54 -4.61
C ASN A 76 12.15 13.39 -3.55
N GLY A 77 11.01 12.96 -3.00
CA GLY A 77 10.20 13.78 -2.07
C GLY A 77 9.48 12.95 -1.02
N ARG A 78 8.16 13.11 -0.93
CA ARG A 78 7.27 12.38 -0.01
C ARG A 78 6.95 10.96 -0.49
N THR A 79 6.78 10.05 0.47
CA THR A 79 6.29 8.69 0.22
C THR A 79 4.77 8.61 0.28
N ILE A 80 4.21 7.43 -0.01
CA ILE A 80 2.77 7.16 0.17
C ILE A 80 2.36 7.43 1.62
N ALA A 81 3.18 7.03 2.61
CA ALA A 81 2.91 7.22 4.03
C ALA A 81 2.75 8.70 4.41
N ASP A 82 3.61 9.58 3.88
CA ASP A 82 3.48 11.02 4.09
C ASP A 82 2.17 11.57 3.54
N PHE A 83 1.82 11.18 2.33
CA PHE A 83 0.57 11.61 1.72
C PHE A 83 -0.65 11.05 2.45
N LEU A 84 -0.61 9.81 2.95
CA LEU A 84 -1.66 9.26 3.81
C LEU A 84 -1.84 10.11 5.07
N SER A 85 -0.75 10.43 5.78
CA SER A 85 -0.82 11.30 6.96
C SER A 85 -1.49 12.64 6.64
N LEU A 86 -1.10 13.28 5.54
CA LEU A 86 -1.68 14.57 5.13
C LEU A 86 -3.18 14.46 4.82
N HIS A 87 -3.64 13.38 4.17
CA HIS A 87 -5.08 13.16 3.92
C HIS A 87 -5.87 12.90 5.21
N LEU A 88 -5.21 12.35 6.24
CA LEU A 88 -5.78 12.11 7.56
C LEU A 88 -5.70 13.34 8.48
N ASN A 89 -5.24 14.49 7.97
CA ASN A 89 -4.98 15.71 8.74
C ASN A 89 -3.97 15.53 9.90
N LEU A 90 -2.95 14.71 9.66
CA LEU A 90 -1.82 14.48 10.55
C LEU A 90 -0.55 15.15 10.00
N SER A 91 0.45 15.31 10.85
CA SER A 91 1.81 15.69 10.46
C SER A 91 2.44 14.64 9.57
N LEU A 92 3.50 15.03 8.83
CA LEU A 92 4.26 14.09 7.99
C LEU A 92 4.74 12.88 8.80
N SER A 93 4.86 11.75 8.09
CA SER A 93 5.26 10.48 8.70
C SER A 93 6.57 10.63 9.48
N THR A 94 6.52 10.24 10.75
CA THR A 94 7.66 10.35 11.68
C THR A 94 8.35 8.98 11.82
N PRO A 95 9.68 8.88 11.59
CA PRO A 95 10.39 7.62 11.77
C PRO A 95 10.45 7.27 13.25
N TYR A 96 10.18 6.01 13.62
CA TYR A 96 10.25 5.55 15.01
C TYR A 96 11.64 5.77 15.63
N SER A 97 12.71 5.74 14.84
CA SER A 97 14.08 5.96 15.34
C SER A 97 14.27 7.29 16.07
N VAL A 98 13.46 8.33 15.80
CA VAL A 98 13.58 9.61 16.53
C VAL A 98 13.29 9.46 18.02
N VAL A 99 12.38 8.55 18.40
CA VAL A 99 12.02 8.30 19.80
C VAL A 99 13.14 7.53 20.51
N ARG A 100 13.87 6.69 19.78
CA ARG A 100 15.07 6.01 20.31
C ARG A 100 16.18 7.02 20.61
N ASP A 101 16.31 8.04 19.78
CA ASP A 101 17.37 9.05 19.89
C ASP A 101 17.05 10.13 20.93
N ASP A 102 15.78 10.52 21.08
CA ASP A 102 15.35 11.52 22.08
C ASP A 102 14.02 11.13 22.78
N LYS A 103 14.15 10.64 24.01
CA LYS A 103 13.02 10.26 24.88
C LYS A 103 12.12 11.43 25.31
N LYS A 104 12.50 12.69 25.04
CA LYS A 104 11.69 13.87 25.39
C LYS A 104 10.66 14.23 24.33
N ILE A 105 10.74 13.63 23.15
CA ILE A 105 9.80 13.86 22.04
C ILE A 105 8.40 13.42 22.45
N LYS A 106 7.42 14.32 22.28
CA LYS A 106 5.99 14.09 22.58
C LYS A 106 5.18 14.06 21.28
N ILE A 107 5.19 12.92 20.58
CA ILE A 107 4.45 12.72 19.33
C ILE A 107 3.34 11.72 19.59
N THR A 108 2.11 12.08 19.24
CA THR A 108 0.92 11.22 19.42
C THR A 108 0.15 11.04 18.13
N GLU A 109 0.75 11.36 16.99
CA GLU A 109 0.14 11.21 15.66
C GLU A 109 0.58 9.92 14.96
N GLY A 110 1.28 9.04 15.69
CA GLY A 110 1.77 7.76 15.22
C GLY A 110 3.21 7.77 14.73
N PHE A 111 3.71 6.58 14.41
CA PHE A 111 5.07 6.36 13.96
C PHE A 111 5.11 5.47 12.73
N ASN A 112 6.20 5.61 12.00
CA ASN A 112 6.53 4.75 10.88
C ASN A 112 7.69 3.85 11.27
N TYR A 113 7.42 2.55 11.22
CA TYR A 113 8.35 1.47 11.53
C TYR A 113 8.96 0.86 10.27
N ALA A 114 8.53 1.29 9.08
CA ALA A 114 9.00 0.72 7.83
C ALA A 114 10.52 0.80 7.71
N SER A 115 11.10 -0.22 7.11
CA SER A 115 12.54 -0.38 6.94
C SER A 115 12.81 -0.76 5.50
N ALA A 116 13.76 -0.09 4.87
CA ALA A 116 14.32 -0.60 3.62
C ALA A 116 14.64 -2.10 3.72
N THR A 117 14.46 -2.79 2.58
CA THR A 117 14.74 -4.21 2.38
C THR A 117 13.95 -5.20 3.25
N ALA A 118 13.01 -4.71 4.08
CA ALA A 118 12.15 -5.56 4.87
C ALA A 118 11.24 -6.45 4.02
N GLY A 119 11.00 -7.66 4.52
CA GLY A 119 9.99 -8.57 4.00
C GLY A 119 9.06 -9.07 5.09
N ILE A 120 8.09 -9.89 4.64
CA ILE A 120 7.21 -10.70 5.49
C ILE A 120 8.05 -11.75 6.20
N LEU A 121 9.01 -12.38 5.51
CA LEU A 121 9.86 -13.41 6.11
C LEU A 121 11.00 -12.77 6.92
N PRO A 122 11.40 -13.39 8.05
CA PRO A 122 12.49 -12.89 8.89
C PRO A 122 13.84 -12.89 8.15
N ASP A 123 14.03 -13.81 7.21
CA ASP A 123 15.29 -13.95 6.46
C ASP A 123 15.38 -12.98 5.27
N THR A 124 14.30 -12.29 4.91
CA THR A 124 14.32 -11.36 3.77
C THR A 124 15.09 -10.10 4.15
N GLY A 125 16.19 -9.85 3.43
CA GLY A 125 17.10 -8.73 3.68
C GLY A 125 17.93 -8.87 4.95
N SER A 126 17.96 -10.05 5.59
CA SER A 126 18.68 -10.29 6.85
C SER A 126 20.21 -10.23 6.69
N GLU A 127 20.70 -10.41 5.47
CA GLU A 127 22.10 -10.21 5.09
C GLU A 127 22.51 -8.73 5.10
N LEU A 128 21.53 -7.82 5.12
CA LEU A 128 21.75 -6.38 5.17
C LEU A 128 21.57 -5.90 6.61
N GLU A 129 22.66 -5.36 7.17
CA GLU A 129 22.64 -4.88 8.55
C GLU A 129 21.59 -3.78 8.74
N GLY A 130 20.80 -3.90 9.81
CA GLY A 130 19.76 -2.94 10.16
C GLY A 130 18.37 -3.23 9.60
N THR A 131 18.18 -4.28 8.78
CA THR A 131 16.84 -4.63 8.27
C THR A 131 15.87 -5.01 9.41
N MET A 132 14.74 -4.32 9.46
CA MET A 132 13.61 -4.66 10.33
C MET A 132 12.54 -5.41 9.54
N SER A 133 12.54 -6.75 9.62
CA SER A 133 11.44 -7.58 9.10
C SER A 133 10.10 -7.15 9.72
N LEU A 134 8.98 -7.54 9.10
CA LEU A 134 7.67 -7.15 9.61
C LEU A 134 7.45 -7.56 11.09
N ASP A 135 7.92 -8.73 11.51
CA ASP A 135 7.89 -9.14 12.93
C ASP A 135 8.64 -8.14 13.83
N LYS A 136 9.83 -7.67 13.43
CA LYS A 136 10.58 -6.67 14.18
C LYS A 136 9.85 -5.33 14.25
N GLN A 137 9.24 -4.89 13.14
CA GLN A 137 8.44 -3.67 13.13
C GLN A 137 7.23 -3.77 14.07
N ILE A 138 6.58 -4.93 14.14
CA ILE A 138 5.48 -5.19 15.08
C ILE A 138 5.99 -5.17 16.54
N MET A 139 7.21 -5.66 16.81
CA MET A 139 7.83 -5.53 18.13
C MET A 139 8.07 -4.07 18.52
N LEU A 140 8.52 -3.22 17.60
CA LEU A 140 8.65 -1.77 17.86
C LEU A 140 7.30 -1.10 18.13
N PHE A 141 6.24 -1.54 17.45
CA PHE A 141 4.88 -1.08 17.77
C PHE A 141 4.42 -1.57 19.15
N LYS A 142 4.76 -2.80 19.54
CA LYS A 142 4.51 -3.30 20.89
C LYS A 142 5.20 -2.42 21.95
N GLU A 143 6.48 -2.08 21.77
CA GLU A 143 7.19 -1.13 22.62
C GLU A 143 6.49 0.24 22.65
N THR A 144 5.97 0.70 21.50
CA THR A 144 5.20 1.94 21.44
C THR A 144 3.97 1.86 22.36
N VAL A 145 3.21 0.78 22.31
CA VAL A 145 1.99 0.59 23.12
C VAL A 145 2.31 0.41 24.61
N GLU A 146 3.35 -0.37 24.93
CA GLU A 146 3.66 -0.78 26.30
C GLU A 146 4.58 0.19 27.06
N GLU A 147 5.40 0.98 26.36
CA GLU A 147 6.40 1.85 26.99
C GLU A 147 6.24 3.32 26.63
N TYR A 148 5.95 3.64 25.37
CA TYR A 148 5.88 5.02 24.91
C TYR A 148 4.53 5.68 25.26
N LEU A 149 3.40 5.10 24.82
CA LEU A 149 2.07 5.67 25.06
C LEU A 149 1.72 5.85 26.56
N PRO A 150 2.13 4.99 27.51
CA PRO A 150 1.92 5.23 28.94
C PRO A 150 2.54 6.53 29.48
N GLN A 151 3.49 7.14 28.78
CA GLN A 151 4.07 8.43 29.14
C GLN A 151 3.20 9.63 28.70
N HIS A 152 2.20 9.38 27.84
CA HIS A 152 1.37 10.41 27.21
C HIS A 152 -0.12 10.33 27.55
N PHE A 153 -0.58 9.18 28.04
CA PHE A 153 -1.98 8.92 28.39
C PHE A 153 -2.12 8.58 29.87
N LYS A 154 -3.29 8.86 30.46
CA LYS A 154 -3.47 8.74 31.91
C LYS A 154 -3.63 7.30 32.38
N ASN A 155 -4.16 6.43 31.52
CA ASN A 155 -4.50 5.05 31.87
C ASN A 155 -4.61 4.17 30.62
N THR A 156 -4.65 2.86 30.84
CA THR A 156 -4.73 1.84 29.78
C THR A 156 -6.00 1.93 28.93
N ALA A 157 -7.12 2.43 29.48
CA ALA A 157 -8.36 2.55 28.70
C ALA A 157 -8.25 3.65 27.64
N GLU A 158 -7.63 4.80 27.98
CA GLU A 158 -7.33 5.86 27.02
C GLU A 158 -6.37 5.36 25.92
N ILE A 159 -5.31 4.63 26.28
CA ILE A 159 -4.37 4.04 25.30
C ILE A 159 -5.10 3.06 24.38
N SER A 160 -5.90 2.17 24.95
CA SER A 160 -6.66 1.18 24.18
C SER A 160 -7.60 1.87 23.20
N GLN A 161 -8.34 2.89 23.63
CA GLN A 161 -9.23 3.64 22.75
C GLN A 161 -8.45 4.38 21.66
N TYR A 162 -7.34 5.04 22.00
CA TYR A 162 -6.48 5.72 21.04
C TYR A 162 -5.95 4.75 19.95
N VAL A 163 -5.48 3.57 20.34
CA VAL A 163 -4.99 2.54 19.39
C VAL A 163 -6.14 1.98 18.54
N LEU A 164 -7.30 1.73 19.15
CA LEU A 164 -8.51 1.27 18.45
C LEU A 164 -8.95 2.29 17.38
N ASP A 165 -8.83 3.58 17.67
CA ASP A 165 -9.27 4.66 16.79
C ASP A 165 -8.26 4.99 15.68
N SER A 166 -6.99 4.61 15.86
CA SER A 166 -5.88 4.83 14.94
C SER A 166 -5.97 3.97 13.67
N VAL A 167 -5.29 4.43 12.62
CA VAL A 167 -5.17 3.70 11.34
C VAL A 167 -3.79 3.07 11.22
N PHE A 168 -3.75 1.88 10.63
CA PHE A 168 -2.53 1.12 10.37
C PHE A 168 -2.35 0.96 8.87
N ALA A 169 -1.23 1.40 8.31
CA ALA A 169 -0.91 1.23 6.88
C ALA A 169 0.18 0.17 6.72
N ILE A 170 -0.06 -0.83 5.86
CA ILE A 170 0.87 -1.94 5.64
C ILE A 170 1.12 -2.15 4.15
N LEU A 171 2.38 -2.06 3.73
CA LEU A 171 2.85 -2.43 2.39
C LEU A 171 4.15 -3.21 2.53
N ILE A 172 4.11 -4.51 2.25
CA ILE A 172 5.24 -5.42 2.45
C ILE A 172 5.14 -6.59 1.47
N GLY A 173 6.27 -7.24 1.17
CA GLY A 173 6.32 -8.45 0.35
C GLY A 173 7.17 -8.32 -0.91
N SER A 174 7.41 -7.09 -1.38
CA SER A 174 8.19 -6.83 -2.60
C SER A 174 9.60 -7.43 -2.52
N ASN A 175 10.26 -7.29 -1.37
CA ASN A 175 11.60 -7.82 -1.14
C ASN A 175 11.63 -9.34 -0.96
N ASP A 176 10.54 -9.97 -0.51
CA ASP A 176 10.45 -11.43 -0.46
C ASP A 176 10.53 -12.03 -1.88
N TYR A 177 10.01 -11.31 -2.88
CA TYR A 177 10.18 -11.69 -4.28
C TYR A 177 11.53 -11.24 -4.87
N LEU A 178 11.86 -9.95 -4.78
CA LEU A 178 13.05 -9.39 -5.44
C LEU A 178 14.37 -9.81 -4.78
N GLY A 179 14.42 -9.79 -3.44
CA GLY A 179 15.61 -10.03 -2.64
C GLY A 179 15.81 -11.50 -2.25
N ASN A 180 14.75 -12.33 -2.30
CA ASN A 180 14.79 -13.71 -1.83
C ASN A 180 14.35 -14.72 -2.90
N TYR A 181 13.10 -14.68 -3.38
CA TYR A 181 12.62 -15.65 -4.38
C TYR A 181 13.41 -15.59 -5.69
N LEU A 182 13.40 -14.44 -6.37
CA LEU A 182 14.02 -14.27 -7.69
C LEU A 182 15.54 -14.10 -7.62
N ASN A 183 16.09 -13.91 -6.41
CA ASN A 183 17.52 -13.73 -6.20
C ASN A 183 18.22 -15.04 -5.84
N LYS A 184 18.72 -15.75 -6.85
CA LYS A 184 19.40 -17.05 -6.67
C LYS A 184 20.64 -17.01 -5.76
N LYS A 185 21.22 -15.82 -5.51
CA LYS A 185 22.41 -15.68 -4.67
C LYS A 185 22.09 -15.79 -3.17
N TYR A 186 20.89 -15.39 -2.76
CA TYR A 186 20.50 -15.28 -1.36
C TYR A 186 19.27 -16.15 -1.09
N ASN A 187 19.35 -17.01 -0.07
CA ASN A 187 18.27 -17.88 0.41
C ASN A 187 17.65 -18.88 -0.59
N ASN A 188 18.06 -18.89 -1.88
CA ASN A 188 17.69 -19.84 -2.95
C ASN A 188 16.23 -20.32 -2.86
N ALA A 189 15.28 -19.41 -2.62
CA ALA A 189 13.90 -19.80 -2.39
C ALA A 189 13.26 -20.42 -3.66
N THR A 190 13.65 -19.99 -4.86
CA THR A 190 13.26 -20.65 -6.12
C THR A 190 13.69 -22.12 -6.22
N GLY A 191 14.75 -22.53 -5.51
CA GLY A 191 15.18 -23.93 -5.46
C GLY A 191 14.39 -24.78 -4.46
N ARG A 192 13.61 -24.14 -3.59
CA ARG A 192 12.85 -24.78 -2.49
C ARG A 192 11.34 -24.74 -2.69
N TYR A 193 10.84 -23.76 -3.43
CA TYR A 193 9.41 -23.50 -3.60
C TYR A 193 9.08 -23.12 -5.05
N ASN A 194 7.97 -23.64 -5.57
CA ASN A 194 7.32 -23.05 -6.73
C ASN A 194 6.58 -21.75 -6.34
N GLY A 195 6.04 -21.02 -7.33
CA GLY A 195 5.41 -19.72 -7.09
C GLY A 195 4.21 -19.77 -6.14
N ASP A 196 3.39 -20.83 -6.21
CA ASP A 196 2.22 -21.02 -5.35
C ASP A 196 2.61 -21.36 -3.91
N GLU A 197 3.56 -22.29 -3.75
CA GLU A 197 4.12 -22.65 -2.45
C GLU A 197 4.74 -21.45 -1.74
N PHE A 198 5.47 -20.61 -2.47
CA PHE A 198 6.07 -19.41 -1.91
C PHE A 198 5.01 -18.37 -1.52
N ALA A 199 4.00 -18.15 -2.37
CA ALA A 199 2.88 -17.27 -2.02
C ALA A 199 2.13 -17.77 -0.77
N ASN A 200 1.89 -19.08 -0.63
CA ASN A 200 1.27 -19.67 0.56
C ASN A 200 2.14 -19.48 1.81
N LEU A 201 3.46 -19.61 1.69
CA LEU A 201 4.40 -19.35 2.77
C LEU A 201 4.31 -17.89 3.25
N LEU A 202 4.30 -16.92 2.33
CA LEU A 202 4.17 -15.51 2.67
C LEU A 202 2.84 -15.22 3.36
N ILE A 203 1.73 -15.69 2.79
CA ILE A 203 0.38 -15.48 3.36
C ILE A 203 0.24 -16.10 4.75
N SER A 204 0.80 -17.28 4.98
CA SER A 204 0.75 -17.95 6.28
C SER A 204 1.53 -17.20 7.37
N ASN A 205 2.65 -16.57 7.01
CA ASN A 205 3.42 -15.73 7.95
C ASN A 205 2.75 -14.37 8.17
N LEU A 206 2.28 -13.73 7.10
CA LEU A 206 1.56 -12.47 7.18
C LEU A 206 0.29 -12.60 8.03
N GLU A 207 -0.44 -13.72 7.94
CA GLU A 207 -1.59 -13.98 8.81
C GLU A 207 -1.23 -13.91 10.30
N LYS A 208 -0.11 -14.54 10.70
CA LYS A 208 0.36 -14.54 12.10
C LYS A 208 0.73 -13.13 12.54
N GLN A 209 1.43 -12.39 11.68
CA GLN A 209 1.84 -11.00 11.92
C GLN A 209 0.63 -10.06 12.07
N LEU A 210 -0.39 -10.20 11.21
CA LEU A 210 -1.64 -9.44 11.32
C LEU A 210 -2.41 -9.78 12.61
N LYS A 211 -2.42 -11.06 13.02
CA LYS A 211 -2.99 -11.47 14.32
C LYS A 211 -2.23 -10.86 15.50
N ASN A 212 -0.91 -10.74 15.42
CA ASN A 212 -0.10 -10.08 16.45
C ASN A 212 -0.44 -8.58 16.55
N LEU A 213 -0.57 -7.87 15.43
CA LEU A 213 -1.03 -6.48 15.43
C LEU A 213 -2.44 -6.33 16.00
N TYR A 214 -3.35 -7.23 15.64
CA TYR A 214 -4.70 -7.27 16.20
C TYR A 214 -4.69 -7.44 17.72
N ASN A 215 -3.83 -8.33 18.24
CA ASN A 215 -3.67 -8.54 19.68
C ASN A 215 -3.11 -7.32 20.42
N LEU A 216 -2.37 -6.45 19.71
CA LEU A 216 -1.89 -5.17 20.22
C LEU A 216 -2.93 -4.03 20.09
N GLY A 217 -4.13 -4.32 19.58
CA GLY A 217 -5.25 -3.37 19.52
C GLY A 217 -5.57 -2.85 18.12
N ALA A 218 -4.80 -3.19 17.08
CA ALA A 218 -5.07 -2.72 15.72
C ALA A 218 -6.45 -3.20 15.22
N ARG A 219 -7.28 -2.29 14.70
CA ARG A 219 -8.61 -2.60 14.16
C ARG A 219 -8.88 -2.02 12.77
N LYS A 220 -8.28 -0.89 12.42
CA LYS A 220 -8.47 -0.22 11.12
C LYS A 220 -7.18 -0.35 10.31
N ILE A 221 -7.09 -1.36 9.43
CA ILE A 221 -5.87 -1.64 8.67
C ILE A 221 -6.08 -1.36 7.19
N LEU A 222 -5.30 -0.43 6.63
CA LEU A 222 -5.15 -0.21 5.21
C LEU A 222 -3.99 -1.07 4.69
N MET A 223 -4.34 -2.18 4.03
CA MET A 223 -3.39 -3.11 3.43
C MET A 223 -3.21 -2.78 1.95
N PHE A 224 -1.97 -2.70 1.49
CA PHE A 224 -1.63 -2.48 0.09
C PHE A 224 -1.22 -3.79 -0.58
N GLU A 225 -1.70 -4.01 -1.80
CA GLU A 225 -1.15 -5.04 -2.67
C GLU A 225 0.31 -4.76 -3.02
N ILE A 226 1.06 -5.82 -3.31
CA ILE A 226 2.38 -5.67 -3.93
C ILE A 226 2.18 -5.11 -5.34
N GLY A 227 2.94 -4.07 -5.70
CA GLY A 227 2.94 -3.48 -7.04
C GLY A 227 3.49 -4.44 -8.13
N PRO A 228 3.36 -4.10 -9.42
CA PRO A 228 3.81 -4.95 -10.51
C PRO A 228 5.35 -4.95 -10.62
N LEU A 229 6.00 -5.83 -9.85
CA LEU A 229 7.47 -5.90 -9.77
C LEU A 229 8.12 -6.13 -11.14
N GLY A 230 7.45 -6.85 -12.05
CA GLY A 230 7.92 -7.08 -13.40
C GLY A 230 8.05 -5.81 -14.25
N CYS A 231 7.41 -4.72 -13.85
CA CYS A 231 7.48 -3.42 -14.53
C CYS A 231 8.56 -2.49 -13.96
N THR A 232 9.25 -2.89 -12.88
CA THR A 232 10.32 -2.07 -12.30
C THR A 232 11.52 -2.03 -13.27
N PRO A 233 12.19 -0.87 -13.44
CA PRO A 233 13.37 -0.81 -14.30
C PRO A 233 14.45 -1.83 -13.92
N LEU A 234 14.57 -2.18 -12.63
CA LEU A 234 15.50 -3.21 -12.14
C LEU A 234 15.24 -4.59 -12.76
N VAL A 235 13.97 -5.00 -12.84
CA VAL A 235 13.59 -6.31 -13.39
C VAL A 235 13.65 -6.28 -14.91
N VAL A 236 13.17 -5.20 -15.53
CA VAL A 236 13.19 -4.99 -16.98
C VAL A 236 14.62 -4.97 -17.51
N SER A 237 15.56 -4.25 -16.86
CA SER A 237 16.95 -4.16 -17.30
C SER A 237 17.69 -5.50 -17.23
N LYS A 238 17.36 -6.34 -16.23
CA LYS A 238 17.94 -7.67 -16.05
C LYS A 238 17.39 -8.70 -17.01
N MET A 239 16.07 -8.71 -17.24
CA MET A 239 15.40 -9.77 -18.01
C MET A 239 15.15 -9.41 -19.47
N LYS A 240 15.23 -8.12 -19.83
CA LYS A 240 15.10 -7.59 -21.20
C LYS A 240 13.89 -8.15 -21.94
N PRO A 241 12.67 -7.94 -21.42
CA PRO A 241 11.44 -8.29 -22.13
C PRO A 241 11.28 -7.46 -23.42
N ASP A 242 10.47 -7.95 -24.35
CA ASP A 242 10.05 -7.18 -25.54
C ASP A 242 9.03 -6.08 -25.19
N ASP A 243 8.21 -6.32 -24.16
CA ASP A 243 7.22 -5.39 -23.63
C ASP A 243 7.77 -4.52 -22.47
N LYS A 244 6.96 -3.59 -21.94
CA LYS A 244 7.35 -2.73 -20.81
C LYS A 244 7.51 -3.47 -19.48
N CYS A 245 6.93 -4.66 -19.35
CA CYS A 245 6.90 -5.43 -18.12
C CYS A 245 7.27 -6.90 -18.37
N VAL A 246 7.85 -7.53 -17.35
CA VAL A 246 8.13 -8.97 -17.34
C VAL A 246 6.93 -9.72 -16.74
N GLU A 247 6.06 -10.25 -17.60
CA GLU A 247 4.78 -10.80 -17.15
C GLU A 247 4.91 -12.06 -16.28
N VAL A 248 5.94 -12.88 -16.48
CA VAL A 248 6.18 -14.05 -15.60
C VAL A 248 6.48 -13.65 -14.15
N VAL A 249 7.10 -12.49 -13.92
CA VAL A 249 7.33 -11.97 -12.56
C VAL A 249 6.01 -11.43 -11.99
N ASN A 250 5.27 -10.69 -12.80
CA ASN A 250 3.95 -10.16 -12.44
C ASN A 250 2.93 -11.26 -12.10
N SER A 251 2.96 -12.40 -12.79
CA SER A 251 2.07 -13.53 -12.48
C SER A 251 2.31 -14.12 -11.08
N MET A 252 3.56 -14.09 -10.59
CA MET A 252 3.86 -14.56 -9.23
C MET A 252 3.31 -13.59 -8.18
N VAL A 253 3.42 -12.28 -8.45
CA VAL A 253 2.92 -11.23 -7.55
C VAL A 253 1.40 -11.24 -7.48
N THR A 254 0.72 -11.35 -8.62
CA THR A 254 -0.76 -11.41 -8.68
C THR A 254 -1.32 -12.63 -7.96
N MET A 255 -0.59 -13.76 -7.98
CA MET A 255 -0.95 -14.94 -7.20
C MET A 255 -0.95 -14.67 -5.69
N PHE A 256 0.07 -13.98 -5.18
CA PHE A 256 0.09 -13.53 -3.78
C PHE A 256 -1.03 -12.55 -3.47
N ASN A 257 -1.23 -11.52 -4.30
CA ASN A 257 -2.29 -10.52 -4.10
C ASN A 257 -3.70 -11.16 -4.10
N GLY A 258 -3.94 -12.16 -4.96
CA GLY A 258 -5.18 -12.94 -4.95
C GLY A 258 -5.39 -13.70 -3.64
N LYS A 259 -4.37 -14.38 -3.12
CA LYS A 259 -4.45 -15.07 -1.82
C LYS A 259 -4.56 -14.09 -0.65
N LEU A 260 -3.94 -12.92 -0.75
CA LEU A 260 -4.04 -11.84 0.24
C LEU A 260 -5.49 -11.43 0.43
N TYR A 261 -6.22 -11.15 -0.65
CA TYR A 261 -7.64 -10.78 -0.57
C TYR A 261 -8.46 -11.76 0.26
N PHE A 262 -8.38 -13.06 -0.06
CA PHE A 262 -9.11 -14.09 0.67
C PHE A 262 -8.67 -14.19 2.13
N LYS A 263 -7.38 -14.06 2.41
CA LYS A 263 -6.88 -14.08 3.79
C LYS A 263 -7.39 -12.89 4.61
N LEU A 264 -7.42 -11.68 4.05
CA LEU A 264 -7.95 -10.50 4.72
C LEU A 264 -9.46 -10.65 5.00
N MET A 265 -10.20 -11.26 4.08
CA MET A 265 -11.61 -11.59 4.26
C MET A 265 -11.82 -12.60 5.40
N ASP A 266 -11.05 -13.69 5.45
CA ASP A 266 -11.10 -14.67 6.54
C ASP A 266 -10.81 -14.03 7.90
N LEU A 267 -9.80 -13.16 7.97
CA LEU A 267 -9.44 -12.44 9.19
C LEU A 267 -10.53 -11.45 9.60
N THR A 268 -11.14 -10.73 8.66
CA THR A 268 -12.28 -9.84 8.93
C THR A 268 -13.45 -10.62 9.53
N ASN A 269 -13.74 -11.81 9.01
CA ASN A 269 -14.83 -12.66 9.50
C ASN A 269 -14.54 -13.31 10.86
N SER A 270 -13.28 -13.60 11.16
CA SER A 270 -12.89 -14.32 12.38
C SER A 270 -12.49 -13.43 13.56
N LEU A 271 -12.09 -12.17 13.30
CA LEU A 271 -11.56 -11.27 14.32
C LEU A 271 -12.51 -10.09 14.55
N LYS A 272 -13.16 -10.07 15.72
CA LYS A 272 -14.19 -9.08 16.06
C LYS A 272 -13.68 -7.65 15.97
N GLY A 273 -14.38 -6.84 15.18
CA GLY A 273 -14.10 -5.40 15.02
C GLY A 273 -12.89 -5.10 14.14
N LEU A 274 -12.18 -6.10 13.61
CA LEU A 274 -11.14 -5.89 12.62
C LEU A 274 -11.79 -5.49 11.28
N THR A 275 -11.28 -4.44 10.67
CA THR A 275 -11.68 -3.99 9.33
C THR A 275 -10.42 -3.76 8.51
N PHE A 276 -10.36 -4.43 7.35
CA PHE A 276 -9.38 -4.13 6.33
C PHE A 276 -9.96 -3.20 5.27
N TYR A 277 -9.15 -2.24 4.85
CA TYR A 277 -9.26 -1.58 3.55
C TYR A 277 -8.15 -2.14 2.68
N LEU A 278 -8.49 -2.66 1.50
CA LEU A 278 -7.50 -3.16 0.55
C LEU A 278 -7.29 -2.12 -0.55
N ALA A 279 -6.03 -1.72 -0.74
CA ALA A 279 -5.60 -0.88 -1.84
C ALA A 279 -5.07 -1.75 -2.99
N LEU A 280 -5.75 -1.69 -4.14
CA LEU A 280 -5.40 -2.40 -5.37
C LEU A 280 -4.25 -1.71 -6.12
N THR A 281 -3.12 -1.53 -5.43
CA THR A 281 -1.93 -0.84 -5.94
C THR A 281 -1.33 -1.51 -7.16
N TYR A 282 -1.47 -2.83 -7.30
CA TYR A 282 -0.95 -3.55 -8.45
C TYR A 282 -1.51 -2.99 -9.76
N ARG A 283 -2.85 -2.96 -9.88
CA ARG A 283 -3.54 -2.52 -11.10
C ARG A 283 -3.30 -1.05 -11.39
N LEU A 284 -3.32 -0.21 -10.35
CA LEU A 284 -3.09 1.23 -10.49
C LEU A 284 -1.69 1.51 -11.05
N LEU A 285 -0.67 0.84 -10.50
CA LEU A 285 0.71 1.03 -10.95
C LEU A 285 0.97 0.41 -12.32
N TYR A 286 0.35 -0.73 -12.62
CA TYR A 286 0.43 -1.33 -13.95
C TYR A 286 -0.13 -0.38 -15.03
N ASP A 287 -1.32 0.19 -14.79
CA ASP A 287 -1.90 1.20 -15.69
C ASP A 287 -1.07 2.49 -15.74
N MET A 288 -0.41 2.86 -14.64
CA MET A 288 0.51 4.00 -14.62
C MET A 288 1.74 3.77 -15.51
N VAL A 289 2.25 2.54 -15.58
CA VAL A 289 3.38 2.19 -16.46
C VAL A 289 2.92 2.08 -17.91
N GLU A 290 1.77 1.47 -18.15
CA GLU A 290 1.23 1.30 -19.51
C GLU A 290 0.75 2.61 -20.12
N ASN A 291 0.05 3.43 -19.33
CA ASN A 291 -0.62 4.65 -19.79
C ASN A 291 -0.26 5.87 -18.93
N PRO A 292 1.02 6.25 -18.80
CA PRO A 292 1.48 7.29 -17.86
C PRO A 292 0.81 8.65 -18.08
N THR A 293 0.45 8.98 -19.32
CA THR A 293 -0.20 10.25 -19.68
C THR A 293 -1.58 10.43 -19.05
N ARG A 294 -2.31 9.34 -18.76
CA ARG A 294 -3.59 9.38 -18.03
C ARG A 294 -3.42 9.89 -16.59
N PHE A 295 -2.20 9.84 -16.08
CA PHE A 295 -1.83 10.24 -14.73
C PHE A 295 -1.02 11.54 -14.70
N GLY A 296 -0.86 12.23 -15.84
CA GLY A 296 -0.03 13.42 -15.96
C GLY A 296 1.48 13.12 -15.96
N LEU A 297 1.87 11.87 -16.16
CA LEU A 297 3.25 11.40 -16.28
C LEU A 297 3.58 11.15 -17.76
N LYS A 298 4.87 11.02 -18.09
CA LYS A 298 5.36 10.79 -19.46
C LYS A 298 6.31 9.61 -19.54
N ASN A 299 7.31 9.55 -18.66
CA ASN A 299 8.32 8.48 -18.70
C ASN A 299 8.01 7.41 -17.65
N SER A 300 7.71 6.21 -18.11
CA SER A 300 7.42 5.06 -17.26
C SER A 300 8.43 3.91 -17.37
N THR A 301 9.49 4.07 -18.15
CA THR A 301 10.44 2.98 -18.44
C THR A 301 11.82 3.23 -17.88
N HIS A 302 12.24 4.49 -17.77
CA HIS A 302 13.56 4.85 -17.28
C HIS A 302 13.49 5.54 -15.92
N PRO A 303 14.43 5.25 -15.01
CA PRO A 303 14.56 5.99 -13.77
C PRO A 303 14.96 7.45 -14.04
N CYS A 304 14.52 8.36 -13.19
CA CYS A 304 14.90 9.77 -13.30
C CYS A 304 16.31 10.05 -12.77
N CYS A 305 16.76 9.35 -11.72
CA CYS A 305 18.11 9.53 -11.21
C CYS A 305 19.14 8.68 -11.97
N VAL A 306 20.41 9.09 -11.89
CA VAL A 306 21.51 8.34 -12.49
C VAL A 306 21.77 7.07 -11.68
N ILE A 307 21.89 5.94 -12.37
CA ILE A 307 22.05 4.61 -11.77
C ILE A 307 23.44 4.04 -12.12
N LYS A 308 24.10 3.38 -11.16
CA LYS A 308 25.34 2.63 -11.38
C LYS A 308 25.07 1.37 -12.21
N GLN A 309 26.06 0.90 -12.99
CA GLN A 309 26.00 -0.44 -13.58
C GLN A 309 25.75 -1.50 -12.49
N ASN A 310 24.70 -2.30 -12.64
CA ASN A 310 24.18 -3.28 -11.65
C ASN A 310 23.60 -2.68 -10.35
N GLY A 311 23.28 -1.37 -10.31
CA GLY A 311 22.83 -0.69 -9.09
C GLY A 311 21.32 -0.49 -9.04
N GLY A 312 20.66 -0.83 -7.93
CA GLY A 312 19.23 -0.54 -7.74
C GLY A 312 18.92 0.86 -7.19
N GLN A 313 19.94 1.68 -6.88
CA GLN A 313 19.82 2.98 -6.22
C GLN A 313 20.53 4.09 -7.01
N CYS A 314 20.14 5.34 -6.75
CA CYS A 314 20.78 6.52 -7.30
C CYS A 314 22.26 6.60 -6.93
N ILE A 315 23.09 7.11 -7.84
CA ILE A 315 24.46 7.49 -7.52
C ILE A 315 24.45 8.73 -6.61
N PRO A 316 25.18 8.73 -5.48
CA PRO A 316 25.28 9.91 -4.63
C PRO A 316 25.75 11.14 -5.38
N TYR A 317 25.06 12.26 -5.18
CA TYR A 317 25.35 13.60 -5.70
C TYR A 317 25.25 13.78 -7.22
N GLU A 318 24.84 12.76 -7.97
CA GLU A 318 24.56 12.91 -9.40
C GLU A 318 23.26 13.69 -9.62
N ASN A 319 23.24 14.52 -10.66
CA ASN A 319 22.08 15.31 -11.00
C ASN A 319 20.98 14.40 -11.59
N PRO A 320 19.77 14.39 -11.01
CA PRO A 320 18.65 13.67 -11.59
C PRO A 320 18.11 14.40 -12.83
N CYS A 321 17.18 13.76 -13.54
CA CYS A 321 16.45 14.38 -14.64
C CYS A 321 15.75 15.69 -14.21
N SER A 322 15.66 16.66 -15.12
CA SER A 322 15.09 17.99 -14.83
C SER A 322 13.57 17.94 -14.61
N GLU A 323 12.83 17.24 -15.47
CA GLU A 323 11.36 17.12 -15.42
C GLU A 323 10.89 15.90 -14.59
N ARG A 324 11.46 15.71 -13.40
CA ARG A 324 11.20 14.53 -12.54
C ARG A 324 9.74 14.34 -12.11
N ASN A 325 8.94 15.40 -12.14
CA ASN A 325 7.49 15.35 -11.92
C ASN A 325 6.70 14.67 -13.06
N LEU A 326 7.36 14.35 -14.18
CA LEU A 326 6.79 13.64 -15.32
C LEU A 326 7.24 12.16 -15.38
N TYR A 327 7.97 11.67 -14.38
CA TYR A 327 8.51 10.31 -14.34
C TYR A 327 7.73 9.44 -13.37
N VAL A 328 7.50 8.17 -13.72
CA VAL A 328 6.97 7.15 -12.80
C VAL A 328 8.04 6.74 -11.79
N PHE A 329 9.23 6.39 -12.30
CA PHE A 329 10.31 5.82 -11.51
C PHE A 329 11.35 6.87 -11.13
N TRP A 330 11.72 6.89 -9.85
CA TRP A 330 12.80 7.70 -9.33
C TRP A 330 14.15 7.01 -9.54
N ASP A 331 14.28 5.80 -9.01
CA ASP A 331 15.39 4.87 -9.26
C ASP A 331 14.87 3.58 -9.92
N GLU A 332 15.65 2.49 -9.91
CA GLU A 332 15.25 1.26 -10.61
C GLU A 332 14.10 0.49 -9.94
N VAL A 333 13.63 0.91 -8.75
CA VAL A 333 12.58 0.21 -8.00
C VAL A 333 11.49 1.19 -7.54
N HIS A 334 11.89 2.33 -6.99
CA HIS A 334 11.01 3.24 -6.28
C HIS A 334 10.42 4.30 -7.22
N LEU A 335 9.25 4.79 -6.84
CA LEU A 335 8.54 5.80 -7.62
C LEU A 335 8.99 7.22 -7.27
N THR A 336 8.73 8.16 -8.18
CA THR A 336 8.86 9.59 -7.87
C THR A 336 7.78 10.05 -6.89
N GLU A 337 7.98 11.18 -6.21
CA GLU A 337 6.94 11.81 -5.38
C GLU A 337 5.65 12.05 -6.20
N ALA A 338 5.79 12.44 -7.48
CA ALA A 338 4.65 12.68 -8.36
C ALA A 338 3.81 11.42 -8.58
N ALA A 339 4.47 10.27 -8.78
CA ALA A 339 3.81 8.98 -8.90
C ALA A 339 3.24 8.50 -7.56
N TYR A 340 4.00 8.60 -6.45
CA TYR A 340 3.51 8.23 -5.12
C TYR A 340 2.29 9.02 -4.67
N LYS A 341 2.18 10.30 -5.04
CA LYS A 341 1.03 11.15 -4.71
C LYS A 341 -0.29 10.61 -5.26
N ILE A 342 -0.27 9.92 -6.40
CA ILE A 342 -1.47 9.44 -7.08
C ILE A 342 -2.16 8.33 -6.27
N ILE A 343 -1.37 7.45 -5.65
CA ILE A 343 -1.88 6.26 -4.94
C ILE A 343 -2.85 6.64 -3.80
N PRO A 344 -2.45 7.43 -2.78
CA PRO A 344 -3.36 7.80 -1.71
C PRO A 344 -4.48 8.70 -2.21
N ARG A 345 -4.21 9.64 -3.15
CA ARG A 345 -5.27 10.46 -3.74
C ARG A 345 -6.38 9.59 -4.35
N LYS A 346 -6.01 8.57 -5.11
CA LYS A 346 -6.97 7.61 -5.69
C LYS A 346 -7.64 6.76 -4.62
N CYS A 347 -6.88 6.30 -3.63
CA CYS A 347 -7.41 5.54 -2.50
C CYS A 347 -8.55 6.27 -1.77
N PHE A 348 -8.41 7.58 -1.54
CA PHE A 348 -9.43 8.39 -0.86
C PHE A 348 -10.57 8.86 -1.77
N SER A 349 -10.42 8.86 -3.09
CA SER A 349 -11.41 9.42 -4.03
C SER A 349 -12.10 8.39 -4.93
N ASP A 350 -11.61 7.15 -4.97
CA ASP A 350 -12.04 6.13 -5.92
C ASP A 350 -12.14 4.77 -5.22
N SER A 351 -13.36 4.37 -4.90
CA SER A 351 -13.63 3.10 -4.22
C SER A 351 -13.32 1.87 -5.07
N SER A 352 -13.00 2.02 -6.36
CA SER A 352 -12.50 0.93 -7.21
C SER A 352 -11.00 0.68 -7.02
N ILE A 353 -10.28 1.61 -6.37
CA ILE A 353 -8.85 1.49 -6.06
C ILE A 353 -8.65 1.07 -4.61
N CYS A 354 -9.36 1.67 -3.67
CA CYS A 354 -9.35 1.26 -2.27
C CYS A 354 -10.76 0.99 -1.79
N PHE A 355 -10.98 -0.19 -1.23
CA PHE A 355 -12.30 -0.57 -0.75
C PHE A 355 -12.20 -1.30 0.57
N ARG A 356 -13.28 -1.19 1.35
CA ARG A 356 -13.43 -1.93 2.60
C ARG A 356 -13.71 -3.40 2.28
N ILE A 357 -12.95 -4.31 2.89
CA ILE A 357 -13.27 -5.73 2.90
C ILE A 357 -14.52 -5.91 3.79
N ASN A 358 -15.60 -6.41 3.19
CA ASN A 358 -16.87 -6.61 3.89
C ASN A 358 -16.95 -8.03 4.47
N HIS A 359 -17.69 -8.17 5.57
CA HIS A 359 -18.09 -9.49 6.06
C HIS A 359 -18.97 -10.16 5.01
N LEU A 360 -18.55 -11.32 4.50
CA LEU A 360 -19.42 -12.21 3.76
C LEU A 360 -19.90 -13.33 4.68
N ASN A 361 -21.21 -13.54 4.74
CA ASN A 361 -21.77 -14.84 5.14
C ASN A 361 -21.36 -15.84 4.06
N VAL A 362 -20.63 -16.89 4.44
CA VAL A 362 -20.01 -17.86 3.52
C VAL A 362 -21.05 -18.85 2.96
N ASP A 363 -22.23 -18.38 2.60
CA ASP A 363 -23.31 -19.18 1.98
C ASP A 363 -23.68 -18.67 0.57
N GLY A 364 -22.73 -18.06 -0.16
CA GLY A 364 -22.99 -17.56 -1.51
C GLY A 364 -21.74 -17.51 -2.36
N HIS A 365 -21.74 -18.32 -3.41
CA HIS A 365 -20.75 -18.38 -4.49
C HIS A 365 -20.12 -17.02 -4.84
N VAL A 366 -18.79 -16.95 -4.78
CA VAL A 366 -18.02 -15.85 -5.35
C VAL A 366 -18.12 -15.94 -6.88
N VAL A 367 -18.87 -15.04 -7.51
CA VAL A 367 -18.88 -14.89 -8.96
C VAL A 367 -17.65 -14.05 -9.34
N ILE A 368 -16.61 -14.72 -9.84
CA ILE A 368 -15.47 -14.03 -10.48
C ILE A 368 -15.93 -13.63 -11.88
N SER A 369 -16.27 -12.35 -12.08
CA SER A 369 -16.50 -11.81 -13.42
C SER A 369 -15.17 -11.40 -14.04
N VAL A 370 -14.61 -12.24 -14.91
CA VAL A 370 -13.49 -11.87 -15.79
C VAL A 370 -14.05 -10.97 -16.90
N GLN A 371 -13.80 -9.66 -16.83
CA GLN A 371 -14.08 -8.76 -17.94
C GLN A 371 -13.00 -8.92 -19.01
N HIS A 372 -13.27 -9.72 -20.04
CA HIS A 372 -12.55 -9.61 -21.30
C HIS A 372 -13.00 -8.32 -22.00
N SER A 373 -12.12 -7.32 -21.99
CA SER A 373 -12.27 -6.12 -22.79
C SER A 373 -12.14 -6.46 -24.26
N HIS A 374 -13.25 -6.49 -25.01
CA HIS A 374 -13.39 -6.00 -26.39
C HIS A 374 -14.90 -5.91 -26.72
N ARG A 375 -15.40 -4.69 -26.96
CA ARG A 375 -16.78 -4.40 -27.44
C ARG A 375 -16.78 -4.44 -28.98
N PRO A 376 -17.89 -4.80 -29.66
CA PRO A 376 -19.05 -3.90 -29.76
C PRO A 376 -20.46 -4.53 -29.67
N ASN A 377 -21.35 -3.77 -29.02
CA ASN A 377 -22.80 -3.63 -29.22
C ASN A 377 -23.65 -4.84 -29.64
N ILE A 378 -24.43 -5.37 -28.70
CA ILE A 378 -25.82 -5.82 -28.96
C ILE A 378 -26.69 -5.41 -27.76
N ILE A 379 -27.75 -4.66 -28.06
CA ILE A 379 -28.87 -4.33 -27.17
C ILE A 379 -29.79 -5.55 -27.13
N PHE A 380 -30.18 -6.06 -25.95
CA PHE A 380 -31.52 -6.61 -25.72
C PHE A 380 -31.90 -6.64 -24.22
N SER A 381 -33.22 -6.57 -24.04
CA SER A 381 -34.03 -6.23 -22.88
C SER A 381 -34.08 -7.28 -21.75
N SER A 382 -34.45 -6.81 -20.57
CA SER A 382 -34.78 -7.51 -19.32
C SER A 382 -35.79 -8.67 -19.44
N CYS A 383 -35.52 -9.82 -18.79
CA CYS A 383 -36.43 -10.58 -17.88
C CYS A 383 -35.86 -11.94 -17.38
N ASN A 384 -35.69 -12.07 -16.05
CA ASN A 384 -36.13 -13.14 -15.12
C ASN A 384 -35.95 -14.67 -15.33
N PHE A 385 -35.46 -15.33 -14.24
CA PHE A 385 -35.56 -16.76 -13.79
C PHE A 385 -34.80 -17.86 -14.58
N LEU A 386 -34.32 -19.00 -14.06
CA LEU A 386 -33.92 -19.59 -12.76
C LEU A 386 -33.46 -21.06 -13.11
N PHE A 387 -32.53 -21.66 -12.35
CA PHE A 387 -32.31 -23.10 -12.09
C PHE A 387 -31.38 -24.06 -12.91
N LEU A 388 -30.54 -24.75 -12.10
CA LEU A 388 -30.07 -26.17 -12.06
C LEU A 388 -29.02 -26.78 -13.04
N THR A 389 -27.80 -26.97 -12.50
CA THR A 389 -27.12 -28.25 -12.12
C THR A 389 -26.88 -29.40 -13.15
N ILE A 390 -25.57 -29.59 -13.47
CA ILE A 390 -24.73 -30.83 -13.60
C ILE A 390 -25.09 -31.97 -14.60
N ILE A 391 -24.06 -32.44 -15.35
CA ILE A 391 -23.63 -33.83 -15.71
C ILE A 391 -23.43 -34.10 -17.22
N PHE A 392 -22.17 -34.51 -17.51
CA PHE A 392 -21.59 -35.40 -18.53
C PHE A 392 -22.10 -35.50 -19.98
N LEU A 393 -21.09 -35.55 -20.88
CA LEU A 393 -20.92 -36.36 -22.09
C LEU A 393 -22.16 -36.64 -22.96
N ILE A 394 -22.05 -36.32 -24.25
CA ILE A 394 -22.05 -37.28 -25.39
C ILE A 394 -22.11 -36.48 -26.71
N ILE A 395 -21.10 -36.71 -27.57
CA ILE A 395 -21.11 -36.50 -29.04
C ILE A 395 -22.14 -37.48 -29.63
N PRO A 396 -23.11 -37.11 -30.51
CA PRO A 396 -22.90 -36.94 -31.97
C PRO A 396 -23.81 -35.83 -32.58
N VAL A 397 -23.59 -35.28 -33.77
CA VAL A 397 -23.38 -35.86 -35.11
C VAL A 397 -22.45 -34.95 -35.92
#